data_AF-S2J840-F1
#
_entry.id   AF-S2J840-F1
#
_cell.length_a   1.000
_cell.length_b   1.000
_cell.length_c   1.000
_cell.angle_alpha   90.00
_cell.angle_beta   90.00
_cell.angle_gamma   90.00
#
_symmetry.space_group_name_H-M   'P 1'
#
loop_
_entity.id
_entity.type
_entity.pdbx_description
1 polymer ?
#
loop_
_entity_poly.entity_id
_entity_poly.type
_entity_poly.pdbx_seq_one_letter_code
_entity_poly.pdbx_strand_id
1 'polypeptide(L)'
;MEAKGYNLLAKHVIHTVGPQSEEPTILANCYRNSLQVLAGNQLLSIAFLCNAIGVHGYGNERAANMALDTVHCIFAGPTVKG
;
A
#
# COMPACT_ATOMS: atom_id res chain seq x y z
N MET A 1 0.60 -11.39 3.19
CA MET A 1 1.48 -12.57 3.19
C MET A 1 2.68 -12.25 2.32
N GLU A 2 3.90 -12.60 2.72
CA GLU A 2 5.11 -12.36 1.93
C GLU A 2 5.57 -13.63 1.21
N ALA A 3 6.13 -13.45 0.02
CA ALA A 3 6.73 -14.50 -0.78
C ALA A 3 8.07 -14.00 -1.36
N LYS A 4 8.95 -14.92 -1.77
CA LYS A 4 10.19 -14.57 -2.48
C LYS A 4 9.87 -14.03 -3.87
N GLY A 5 10.62 -13.02 -4.32
CA GLY A 5 10.43 -12.44 -5.66
C GLY A 5 10.99 -13.27 -6.82
N TYR A 6 11.67 -14.38 -6.53
CA TYR A 6 12.25 -15.30 -7.53
C TYR A 6 13.02 -14.55 -8.63
N ASN A 7 12.52 -14.55 -9.87
CA ASN A 7 13.18 -13.95 -11.03
C ASN A 7 12.93 -12.44 -11.19
N LEU A 8 12.30 -11.78 -10.20
CA LEU A 8 12.12 -10.34 -10.18
C LEU A 8 13.35 -9.65 -9.57
N LEU A 9 13.61 -8.41 -10.00
CA LEU A 9 14.59 -7.54 -9.33
C LEU A 9 14.20 -7.26 -7.86
N ALA A 10 12.92 -7.37 -7.55
CA ALA A 10 12.41 -7.27 -6.19
C ALA A 10 12.76 -8.54 -5.39
N LYS A 11 13.36 -8.37 -4.20
CA LYS A 11 13.73 -9.49 -3.32
C LYS A 11 12.51 -10.21 -2.74
N HIS A 12 11.42 -9.48 -2.52
CA HIS A 12 10.20 -9.98 -1.91
C HIS A 12 8.97 -9.48 -2.66
N VAL A 13 7.92 -10.30 -2.65
CA VAL A 13 6.58 -9.97 -3.14
C VAL A 13 5.62 -10.02 -1.97
N ILE A 14 4.90 -8.93 -1.74
CA ILE A 14 3.87 -8.87 -0.71
C ILE A 14 2.53 -9.08 -1.39
N HIS A 15 1.90 -10.21 -1.10
CA HIS A 15 0.54 -10.50 -1.56
C HIS A 15 -0.47 -9.77 -0.68
N THR A 16 -1.25 -8.90 -1.30
CA THR A 16 -2.39 -8.19 -0.70
C THR A 16 -3.64 -8.51 -1.53
N VAL A 17 -4.79 -8.59 -0.85
CA VAL A 17 -6.09 -8.70 -1.51
C VAL A 17 -6.77 -7.35 -1.32
N GLY A 18 -6.92 -6.61 -2.42
CA GLY A 18 -7.63 -5.33 -2.42
C GLY A 18 -9.13 -5.51 -2.18
N PRO A 19 -9.83 -4.45 -1.77
CA PRO A 19 -11.28 -4.50 -1.59
C PRO A 19 -12.02 -4.80 -2.91
N GLN A 20 -13.16 -5.49 -2.81
CA GLN A 20 -14.07 -5.76 -3.92
C GLN A 20 -15.10 -4.60 -4.12
N SER A 21 -14.98 -3.50 -3.39
CA SER A 21 -15.89 -2.33 -3.47
C SER A 21 -15.15 -1.08 -2.97
N GLU A 22 -15.82 0.08 -3.02
CA GLU A 22 -15.29 1.35 -2.48
C GLU A 22 -15.21 1.32 -0.95
N GLU A 23 -14.25 0.57 -0.40
CA GLU A 23 -14.03 0.40 1.05
C GLU A 23 -12.68 1.00 1.46
N PRO A 24 -12.65 2.31 1.78
CA PRO A 24 -11.42 3.04 2.13
C PRO A 24 -10.62 2.38 3.25
N THR A 25 -11.30 1.80 4.23
CA THR A 25 -10.67 1.15 5.39
C THR A 25 -9.91 -0.11 4.98
N ILE A 26 -10.47 -0.93 4.09
CA ILE A 26 -9.80 -2.14 3.60
C ILE A 26 -8.59 -1.75 2.75
N LEU A 27 -8.73 -0.73 1.91
CA LEU A 27 -7.62 -0.22 1.10
C LEU A 27 -6.49 0.32 1.99
N ALA A 28 -6.81 1.13 3.00
CA ALA A 28 -5.84 1.64 3.96
C ALA A 28 -5.12 0.52 4.73
N ASN A 29 -5.86 -0.53 5.11
CA ASN A 29 -5.29 -1.71 5.77
C ASN A 29 -4.33 -2.48 4.85
N CYS A 30 -4.59 -2.54 3.54
CA CYS A 30 -3.66 -3.15 2.58
C CYS A 30 -2.29 -2.44 2.59
N TYR A 31 -2.29 -1.10 2.59
CA TYR A 31 -1.06 -0.32 2.68
C TYR A 31 -0.37 -0.50 4.04
N ARG A 32 -1.11 -0.38 5.15
CA ARG A 32 -0.57 -0.55 6.51
C ARG A 32 0.09 -1.91 6.70
N ASN A 33 -0.59 -2.99 6.32
CA ASN A 33 -0.08 -4.35 6.46
C ASN A 33 1.18 -4.57 5.60
N SER A 34 1.21 -4.00 4.39
CA SER A 34 2.38 -4.11 3.51
C SER A 34 3.60 -3.37 4.07
N LEU A 35 3.39 -2.20 4.69
CA LEU A 35 4.46 -1.43 5.34
C LEU A 35 4.96 -2.11 6.62
N GLN A 36 4.08 -2.76 7.39
CA GLN A 36 4.49 -3.58 8.53
C GLN A 36 5.38 -4.76 8.09
N VAL A 37 5.03 -5.42 6.98
CA VAL A 37 5.86 -6.49 6.40
C VAL A 37 7.22 -5.95 5.94
N LEU A 38 7.25 -4.77 5.31
CA LEU A 38 8.51 -4.11 4.95
C LEU A 38 9.40 -3.85 6.18
N ALA A 39 8.82 -3.30 7.25
CA ALA A 39 9.54 -2.99 8.48
C ALA A 39 10.03 -4.27 9.19
N GLY A 40 9.18 -5.30 9.30
CA GLY A 40 9.54 -6.58 9.91
C GLY A 40 10.67 -7.32 9.20
N ASN A 41 10.79 -7.15 7.88
CA ASN A 41 11.83 -7.77 7.06
C ASN A 41 13.04 -6.86 6.79
N GLN A 42 13.10 -5.68 7.43
CA GLN A 42 14.19 -4.72 7.26
C GLN A 42 14.42 -4.33 5.78
N LEU A 43 13.34 -4.23 5.00
CA LEU A 43 13.41 -3.82 3.60
C LEU A 43 13.39 -2.29 3.50
N LEU A 44 14.17 -1.74 2.56
CA LEU A 44 14.33 -0.28 2.41
C LEU A 44 13.37 0.35 1.42
N SER A 45 12.78 -0.45 0.52
CA SER A 45 11.91 0.04 -0.54
C SER A 45 10.79 -0.94 -0.85
N ILE A 46 9.63 -0.39 -1.20
CA ILE A 46 8.45 -1.11 -1.66
C ILE A 46 7.86 -0.36 -2.85
N ALA A 47 7.43 -1.09 -3.87
CA ALA A 47 6.65 -0.56 -4.97
C ALA A 47 5.22 -1.08 -4.84
N PHE A 48 4.25 -0.17 -4.73
CA PHE A 48 2.83 -0.53 -4.72
C PHE A 48 2.31 -0.58 -6.14
N LEU A 49 1.65 -1.70 -6.50
CA LEU A 49 0.75 -1.72 -7.65
C LEU A 49 -0.48 -0.87 -7.31
N CYS A 50 -1.20 -0.37 -8.31
CA CYS A 50 -2.48 0.30 -8.09
C CYS A 50 -3.55 -0.71 -7.61
N ASN A 51 -3.50 -1.05 -6.33
CA ASN A 51 -4.36 -2.02 -5.64
C ASN A 51 -5.83 -1.59 -5.49
N ALA A 52 -6.18 -0.38 -5.95
CA ALA A 52 -7.53 0.16 -5.99
C ALA A 52 -8.06 0.41 -7.42
N ILE A 53 -7.20 0.26 -8.44
CA ILE A 53 -7.55 0.61 -9.82
C ILE A 53 -7.74 -0.68 -10.59
N GLY A 54 -8.95 -1.23 -10.48
CA GLY A 54 -9.33 -2.40 -11.24
C GLY A 54 -10.59 -3.01 -10.68
N VAL A 55 -11.63 -3.04 -11.52
CA VAL A 55 -12.92 -3.74 -11.39
C VAL A 55 -14.12 -2.89 -10.92
N HIS A 56 -14.00 -1.90 -10.02
CA HIS A 56 -15.19 -1.28 -9.37
C HIS A 56 -15.47 0.21 -9.65
N GLY A 57 -14.76 0.86 -10.60
CA GLY A 57 -15.08 2.24 -11.00
C GLY A 57 -14.56 3.35 -10.09
N TYR A 58 -13.70 3.02 -9.12
CA TYR A 58 -13.00 4.00 -8.29
C TYR A 58 -12.14 4.89 -9.19
N GLY A 59 -12.43 6.20 -9.25
CA GLY A 59 -11.69 7.13 -10.10
C GLY A 59 -10.19 7.12 -9.80
N ASN A 60 -9.36 7.00 -10.84
CA ASN A 60 -7.89 6.88 -10.72
C ASN A 60 -7.28 7.93 -9.78
N GLU A 61 -7.76 9.17 -9.86
CA GLU A 61 -7.32 10.29 -9.03
C GLU A 61 -7.65 10.08 -7.54
N ARG A 62 -8.86 9.62 -7.22
CA ARG A 62 -9.28 9.36 -5.84
C ARG A 62 -8.49 8.20 -5.23
N ALA A 63 -8.24 7.14 -6.02
CA ALA A 63 -7.42 6.00 -5.60
C ALA A 63 -5.98 6.45 -5.29
N ALA A 64 -5.39 7.24 -6.19
CA ALA A 64 -4.04 7.75 -6.03
C ALA A 64 -3.92 8.68 -4.80
N ASN A 65 -4.85 9.62 -4.63
CA ASN A 65 -4.85 10.52 -3.46
C ASN A 65 -4.97 9.75 -2.15
N MET A 66 -5.89 8.77 -2.06
CA MET A 66 -6.03 7.95 -0.85
C MET A 66 -4.78 7.12 -0.53
N ALA A 67 -4.13 6.57 -1.56
CA ALA A 67 -2.88 5.84 -1.41
C ALA A 67 -1.78 6.75 -0.85
N LEU A 68 -1.61 7.93 -1.45
CA LEU A 68 -0.64 8.93 -1.02
C LEU A 68 -0.91 9.40 0.41
N ASP A 69 -2.16 9.74 0.74
CA ASP A 69 -2.57 10.17 2.09
C ASP A 69 -2.30 9.08 3.13
N THR A 70 -2.56 7.82 2.80
CA THR A 70 -2.32 6.70 3.71
C THR A 70 -0.82 6.53 3.96
N VAL A 71 0.00 6.57 2.91
CA VAL A 71 1.46 6.47 3.02
C VAL A 71 2.00 7.67 3.80
N HIS A 72 1.58 8.90 3.47
CA HIS A 72 1.96 10.10 4.20
C HIS A 72 1.56 10.03 5.67
N CYS A 73 0.35 9.58 6.01
CA CYS A 73 -0.09 9.44 7.40
C CYS A 73 0.79 8.44 8.19
N ILE A 74 1.32 7.41 7.52
CA ILE A 74 2.16 6.39 8.17
C ILE A 74 3.60 6.87 8.34
N PHE A 75 4.13 7.66 7.39
CA PHE A 75 5.52 8.13 7.40
C PHE A 75 5.69 9.54 7.99
N ALA A 76 4.67 10.38 7.96
CA ALA A 76 4.65 11.63 8.69
C ALA A 76 4.33 11.30 10.16
N GLY A 77 5.35 11.35 11.02
CA GLY A 77 5.12 11.57 12.45
C GLY A 77 4.25 12.83 12.68
N PRO A 78 3.74 13.07 13.92
CA PRO A 78 2.77 14.11 14.21
C PRO A 78 3.22 15.44 13.61
N THR A 79 2.50 15.89 12.60
CA THR A 79 2.85 17.08 11.84
C THR A 79 2.51 18.28 12.72
N VAL A 80 3.53 18.91 13.30
CA VAL A 80 3.38 20.23 13.91
C VAL A 80 3.00 21.17 12.77
N LYS A 81 1.73 21.60 12.74
CA LYS A 81 1.28 22.72 11.91
C LYS A 81 2.08 23.95 12.35
N GLY A 82 2.93 24.45 11.45
CA GLY A 82 3.44 25.81 11.51
C GLY A 82 2.39 26.82 11.09
#